data_AF-D8SU08-F1
#
_entry.id   AF-D8SU08-F1
#
_cell.length_a   1.000
_cell.length_b   1.000
_cell.length_c   1.000
_cell.angle_alpha   90.00
_cell.angle_beta   90.00
_cell.angle_gamma   90.00
#
_symmetry.space_group_name_H-M   'P 1'
#
loop_
_entity.id
_entity.type
_entity.pdbx_description
1 polymer ?
#
loop_
_entity_poly.entity_id
_entity_poly.type
_entity_poly.pdbx_seq_one_letter_code
_entity_poly.pdbx_strand_id
1 'polypeptide(L)'
;MEEERFRLIRSVAHSCDDEDGLRAIVGREASPICFDSFEPRQRMPIAQGLLKTLIVNQLVDAGCSVKIWIGDWVAEQRYCVKNEKTKLRVAGEYMIEVWRAAGMKVDQVEFIWASDVINGPRTAEYWPLVLDVARRCDLPRVLSCLGLSENWEEETIPSSELLYPCMQCASMFLTKAHICLLGADKHNVINMIGNYCNDFDKERRPVFLSNSMLPSLERLQSLEAQKEMSRSSPDSCLFMDDEEKDVKKKINGAFCAEKVLEKNPCMDLAKLIVFPWCRELTIKPRSDEGTKTFTSVEDLSSDYSAGSVHPGDLKNALTESVNKILQPIRDHFKANSKAKELLLKMKVCLSVLFDSPLV
;
A
#
# COMPACT_ATOMS: atom_id res chain seq x y z
N MET A 1 20.71 -21.55 -0.79
CA MET A 1 20.53 -20.40 0.12
C MET A 1 20.21 -19.13 -0.66
N GLU A 2 21.05 -18.69 -1.61
CA GLU A 2 20.76 -17.50 -2.43
C GLU A 2 19.50 -17.62 -3.29
N GLU A 3 19.33 -18.74 -4.00
CA GLU A 3 18.14 -18.98 -4.84
C GLU A 3 16.84 -19.05 -4.01
N GLU A 4 16.90 -19.60 -2.81
CA GLU A 4 15.76 -19.64 -1.88
C GLU A 4 15.41 -18.24 -1.39
N ARG A 5 16.42 -17.45 -1.02
CA ARG A 5 16.26 -16.04 -0.65
C ARG A 5 15.71 -15.20 -1.80
N PHE A 6 16.19 -15.42 -3.03
CA PHE A 6 15.65 -14.80 -4.22
C PHE A 6 14.16 -15.12 -4.38
N ARG A 7 13.76 -16.39 -4.26
CA ARG A 7 12.34 -16.79 -4.35
C ARG A 7 11.49 -16.14 -3.28
N LEU A 8 11.96 -16.09 -2.04
CA LEU A 8 11.28 -15.40 -0.95
C LEU A 8 11.11 -13.91 -1.25
N ILE A 9 12.14 -13.21 -1.72
CA ILE A 9 12.03 -11.78 -2.03
C ILE A 9 11.13 -11.56 -3.25
N ARG A 10 11.29 -12.35 -4.32
CA ARG A 10 10.51 -12.23 -5.56
C ARG A 10 9.03 -12.47 -5.35
N SER A 11 8.65 -13.37 -4.43
CA SER A 11 7.25 -13.73 -4.21
C SER A 11 6.45 -12.69 -3.41
N VAL A 12 7.08 -11.65 -2.86
CA VAL A 12 6.36 -10.58 -2.14
C VAL A 12 5.57 -9.66 -3.06
N ALA A 13 5.75 -9.79 -4.37
CA ALA A 13 5.15 -8.94 -5.38
C ALA A 13 4.68 -9.75 -6.60
N HIS A 14 3.68 -9.23 -7.28
CA HIS A 14 3.13 -9.85 -8.48
C HIS A 14 4.13 -9.78 -9.64
N SER A 15 4.69 -8.59 -9.88
CA SER A 15 5.67 -8.37 -10.94
C SER A 15 7.01 -7.85 -10.40
N CYS A 16 8.06 -8.13 -11.16
CA CYS A 16 9.42 -7.65 -11.00
C CYS A 16 9.85 -7.09 -12.36
N ASP A 17 10.39 -5.88 -12.38
CA ASP A 17 10.82 -5.24 -13.62
C ASP A 17 12.15 -5.82 -14.15
N ASP A 18 13.01 -6.30 -13.26
CA ASP A 18 14.32 -6.88 -13.59
C ASP A 18 14.68 -8.04 -12.62
N GLU A 19 14.33 -9.28 -13.00
CA GLU A 19 14.62 -10.45 -12.17
C GLU A 19 16.12 -10.78 -12.10
N ASP A 20 16.88 -10.52 -13.17
CA ASP A 20 18.32 -10.80 -13.19
C ASP A 20 19.07 -9.80 -12.32
N GLY A 21 18.67 -8.52 -12.35
CA GLY A 21 19.10 -7.51 -11.40
C GLY A 21 18.77 -7.89 -9.95
N LEU A 22 17.59 -8.45 -9.70
CA LEU A 22 17.22 -8.94 -8.36
C LEU A 22 18.12 -10.08 -7.90
N ARG A 23 18.39 -11.06 -8.77
CA ARG A 23 19.34 -12.15 -8.46
C ARG A 23 20.73 -11.60 -8.15
N ALA A 24 21.21 -10.65 -8.94
CA ALA A 24 22.51 -10.01 -8.73
C ALA A 24 22.58 -9.25 -7.40
N ILE A 25 21.51 -8.54 -7.01
CA ILE A 25 21.41 -7.87 -5.71
C ILE A 25 21.47 -8.91 -4.58
N VAL A 26 20.71 -10.00 -4.68
CA VAL A 26 20.66 -11.04 -3.65
C VAL A 26 22.01 -11.74 -3.45
N GLY A 27 22.79 -11.92 -4.52
CA GLY A 27 24.12 -12.52 -4.46
C GLY A 27 25.23 -11.58 -3.98
N ARG A 28 25.10 -10.26 -4.20
CA ARG A 28 26.14 -9.29 -3.81
C ARG A 28 25.89 -8.63 -2.45
N GLU A 29 24.63 -8.38 -2.10
CA GLU A 29 24.25 -7.66 -0.89
C GLU A 29 23.92 -8.64 0.25
N ALA A 30 24.69 -8.57 1.34
CA ALA A 30 24.38 -9.33 2.55
C ALA A 30 23.02 -8.93 3.13
N SER A 31 22.66 -7.63 3.07
CA SER A 31 21.34 -7.12 3.45
C SER A 31 20.84 -6.08 2.43
N PRO A 32 20.15 -6.52 1.36
CA PRO A 32 19.51 -5.63 0.39
C PRO A 32 18.61 -4.63 1.12
N ILE A 33 18.62 -3.39 0.63
CA ILE A 33 17.83 -2.32 1.21
C ILE A 33 16.52 -2.27 0.44
N CYS A 34 15.42 -2.59 1.12
CA CYS A 34 14.08 -2.49 0.57
C CYS A 34 13.46 -1.16 0.99
N PHE A 35 12.94 -0.40 0.03
CA PHE A 35 12.27 0.86 0.24
C PHE A 35 10.78 0.74 -0.04
N ASP A 36 9.98 1.33 0.83
CA ASP A 36 8.57 1.60 0.57
C ASP A 36 8.22 2.99 1.13
N SER A 37 7.09 3.55 0.73
CA SER A 37 6.65 4.86 1.20
C SER A 37 5.14 4.93 1.38
N PHE A 38 4.69 5.82 2.25
CA PHE A 38 3.28 6.17 2.36
C PHE A 38 3.11 7.63 2.79
N GLU A 39 1.94 8.19 2.50
CA GLU A 39 1.57 9.52 2.96
C GLU A 39 0.49 9.38 4.05
N PRO A 40 0.73 9.90 5.27
CA PRO A 40 -0.14 9.67 6.43
C PRO A 40 -1.38 10.59 6.42
N ARG A 41 -2.24 10.43 5.41
CA ARG A 41 -3.33 11.38 5.12
C ARG A 41 -4.74 10.83 5.25
N GLN A 42 -4.86 9.53 5.43
CA GLN A 42 -6.13 8.83 5.40
C GLN A 42 -6.20 7.77 6.49
N ARG A 43 -7.42 7.27 6.74
CA ARG A 43 -7.59 6.04 7.51
C ARG A 43 -6.86 4.94 6.77
N MET A 44 -6.17 4.08 7.50
CA MET A 44 -5.30 3.06 6.91
C MET A 44 -6.15 1.93 6.31
N PRO A 45 -6.14 1.74 4.98
CA PRO A 45 -6.80 0.60 4.35
C PRO A 45 -6.17 -0.71 4.78
N ILE A 46 -6.94 -1.81 4.78
CA ILE A 46 -6.40 -3.14 5.12
C ILE A 46 -5.25 -3.58 4.20
N ALA A 47 -5.20 -3.10 2.95
CA ALA A 47 -4.08 -3.34 2.05
C ALA A 47 -2.78 -2.73 2.58
N GLN A 48 -2.84 -1.48 3.04
CA GLN A 48 -1.69 -0.78 3.61
C GLN A 48 -1.31 -1.33 4.99
N GLY A 49 -2.26 -1.90 5.73
CA GLY A 49 -2.02 -2.53 7.03
C GLY A 49 -1.58 -4.00 6.91
N LEU A 50 -2.51 -4.88 6.58
CA LEU A 50 -2.36 -6.33 6.61
C LEU A 50 -1.43 -6.86 5.51
N LEU A 51 -1.68 -6.52 4.23
CA LEU A 51 -0.85 -7.02 3.13
C LEU A 51 0.60 -6.52 3.26
N LYS A 52 0.77 -5.24 3.59
CA LYS A 52 2.08 -4.64 3.88
C LYS A 52 2.82 -5.34 5.03
N THR A 53 2.12 -5.73 6.09
CA THR A 53 2.70 -6.46 7.23
C THR A 53 3.30 -7.78 6.78
N LEU A 54 2.60 -8.55 5.94
CA LEU A 54 3.11 -9.81 5.39
C LEU A 54 4.36 -9.59 4.54
N ILE A 55 4.30 -8.63 3.61
CA ILE A 55 5.41 -8.28 2.72
C ILE A 55 6.65 -7.89 3.51
N VAL A 56 6.51 -6.96 4.45
CA VAL A 56 7.62 -6.45 5.26
C VAL A 56 8.21 -7.56 6.12
N ASN A 57 7.38 -8.36 6.79
CA ASN A 57 7.88 -9.47 7.60
C ASN A 57 8.65 -10.49 6.76
N GLN A 58 8.16 -10.83 5.56
CA GLN A 58 8.84 -11.75 4.66
C GLN A 58 10.18 -11.19 4.17
N LEU A 59 10.26 -9.90 3.87
CA LEU A 59 11.53 -9.26 3.50
C LEU A 59 12.53 -9.23 4.66
N VAL A 60 12.08 -8.92 5.86
CA VAL A 60 12.90 -8.97 7.07
C VAL A 60 13.41 -10.40 7.30
N ASP A 61 12.55 -11.42 7.15
CA ASP A 61 12.93 -12.84 7.27
C ASP A 61 13.88 -13.31 6.17
N ALA A 62 13.82 -12.70 4.98
CA ALA A 62 14.79 -12.90 3.91
C ALA A 62 16.12 -12.13 4.12
N GLY A 63 16.28 -11.45 5.26
CA GLY A 63 17.50 -10.71 5.63
C GLY A 63 17.63 -9.35 4.96
N CYS A 64 16.54 -8.78 4.44
CA CYS A 64 16.56 -7.42 3.89
C CYS A 64 16.47 -6.36 5.00
N SER A 65 17.15 -5.25 4.80
CA SER A 65 16.99 -4.03 5.58
C SER A 65 15.81 -3.24 5.02
N VAL A 66 14.68 -3.19 5.74
CA VAL A 66 13.48 -2.52 5.26
C VAL A 66 13.41 -1.08 5.78
N LYS A 67 13.24 -0.12 4.86
CA LYS A 67 13.07 1.30 5.14
C LYS A 67 11.70 1.77 4.65
N ILE A 68 10.93 2.40 5.52
CA ILE A 68 9.62 2.96 5.19
C ILE A 68 9.70 4.49 5.30
N TRP A 69 9.54 5.16 4.16
CA TRP A 69 9.50 6.61 4.07
C TRP A 69 8.11 7.17 4.34
N ILE A 70 7.99 7.97 5.39
CA ILE A 70 6.75 8.61 5.80
C ILE A 70 6.72 9.99 5.18
N GLY A 71 5.93 10.15 4.12
CA GLY A 71 5.80 11.37 3.32
C GLY A 71 4.98 12.48 3.99
N ASP A 72 5.18 12.72 5.29
CA ASP A 72 4.45 13.73 6.06
C ASP A 72 4.68 15.17 5.54
N TRP A 73 5.93 15.53 5.24
CA TRP A 73 6.25 16.84 4.67
C TRP A 73 5.64 17.02 3.28
N VAL A 74 5.70 15.98 2.45
CA VAL A 74 5.17 15.99 1.09
C VAL A 74 3.65 16.13 1.11
N ALA A 75 2.98 15.40 2.00
CA ALA A 75 1.56 15.54 2.27
C ALA A 75 1.18 16.95 2.72
N GLU A 76 1.96 17.57 3.61
CA GLU A 76 1.72 18.94 4.05
C GLU A 76 1.73 19.94 2.88
N GLN A 77 2.73 19.86 2.01
CA GLN A 77 2.90 20.79 0.89
C GLN A 77 1.86 20.60 -0.21
N ARG A 78 1.43 19.36 -0.47
CA ARG A 78 0.48 19.06 -1.55
C ARG A 78 -0.97 19.38 -1.20
N TYR A 79 -1.35 19.23 0.08
CA TYR A 79 -2.74 19.34 0.49
C TYR A 79 -3.02 20.56 1.36
N CYS A 80 -2.10 21.54 1.37
CA CYS A 80 -2.25 22.81 2.06
C CYS A 80 -2.73 22.67 3.51
N VAL A 81 -2.19 21.68 4.23
CA VAL A 81 -2.54 21.39 5.61
C VAL A 81 -1.96 22.49 6.50
N LYS A 82 -2.62 23.64 6.56
CA LYS A 82 -2.11 24.85 7.23
C LYS A 82 -1.84 24.58 8.71
N ASN A 83 -0.58 24.67 9.12
CA ASN A 83 -0.13 24.60 10.52
C ASN A 83 -0.42 23.27 11.24
N GLU A 84 -0.53 22.15 10.53
CA GLU A 84 -0.88 20.86 11.15
C GLU A 84 0.16 19.75 10.95
N LYS A 85 1.46 20.10 10.91
CA LYS A 85 2.58 19.13 10.94
C LYS A 85 2.38 18.05 12.02
N THR A 86 1.92 18.48 13.19
CA THR A 86 1.60 17.60 14.32
C THR A 86 0.56 16.54 13.95
N LYS A 87 -0.39 16.85 13.08
CA LYS A 87 -1.47 15.94 12.70
C LYS A 87 -1.02 14.85 11.73
N LEU A 88 -0.23 15.21 10.72
CA LEU A 88 0.36 14.23 9.80
C LEU A 88 1.37 13.32 10.53
N ARG A 89 2.10 13.87 11.50
CA ARG A 89 2.93 13.09 12.42
C ARG A 89 2.09 12.10 13.23
N VAL A 90 1.03 12.57 13.88
CA VAL A 90 0.10 11.71 14.63
C VAL A 90 -0.48 10.60 13.76
N ALA A 91 -0.89 10.91 12.52
CA ALA A 91 -1.42 9.92 11.59
C ALA A 91 -0.35 8.88 11.19
N GLY A 92 0.91 9.29 10.97
CA GLY A 92 2.01 8.37 10.69
C GLY A 92 2.35 7.49 11.90
N GLU A 93 2.39 8.05 13.11
CA GLU A 93 2.62 7.30 14.35
C GLU A 93 1.49 6.29 14.60
N TYR A 94 0.25 6.69 14.32
CA TYR A 94 -0.90 5.79 14.36
C TYR A 94 -0.72 4.60 13.40
N MET A 95 -0.29 4.83 12.15
CA MET A 95 -0.07 3.75 11.18
C MET A 95 1.06 2.80 11.62
N ILE A 96 2.14 3.32 12.22
CA ILE A 96 3.20 2.50 12.83
C ILE A 96 2.63 1.62 13.95
N GLU A 97 1.78 2.19 14.81
CA GLU A 97 1.18 1.45 15.91
C GLU A 97 0.18 0.38 15.42
N VAL A 98 -0.55 0.64 14.33
CA VAL A 98 -1.38 -0.36 13.66
C VAL A 98 -0.53 -1.51 13.12
N TRP A 99 0.59 -1.22 12.45
CA TRP A 99 1.50 -2.28 11.98
C TRP A 99 2.09 -3.09 13.13
N ARG A 100 2.44 -2.45 14.25
CA ARG A 100 2.88 -3.15 15.47
C ARG A 100 1.80 -4.11 15.95
N ALA A 101 0.55 -3.66 16.04
CA ALA A 101 -0.58 -4.48 16.47
C ALA A 101 -0.93 -5.60 15.48
N ALA A 102 -0.70 -5.39 14.18
CA ALA A 102 -0.84 -6.41 13.14
C ALA A 102 0.29 -7.45 13.17
N GLY A 103 1.34 -7.26 13.97
CA GLY A 103 2.46 -8.20 14.07
C GLY A 103 3.58 -7.94 13.05
N MET A 104 3.66 -6.73 12.50
CA MET A 104 4.85 -6.31 11.75
C MET A 104 6.05 -6.26 12.70
N LYS A 105 7.22 -6.69 12.23
CA LYS A 105 8.53 -6.60 12.91
C LYS A 105 9.06 -5.17 12.94
N VAL A 106 8.26 -4.24 13.44
CA VAL A 106 8.50 -2.78 13.42
C VAL A 106 9.85 -2.38 14.04
N ASP A 107 10.37 -3.16 15.00
CA ASP A 107 11.67 -2.87 15.63
C ASP A 107 12.86 -3.26 14.75
N GLN A 108 12.62 -3.97 13.63
CA GLN A 108 13.59 -4.29 12.57
C GLN A 108 13.39 -3.47 11.29
N VAL A 109 12.48 -2.48 11.34
CA VAL A 109 12.15 -1.59 10.21
C VAL A 109 12.58 -0.17 10.52
N GLU A 110 13.28 0.48 9.59
CA GLU A 110 13.66 1.88 9.72
C GLU A 110 12.54 2.78 9.19
N PHE A 111 11.87 3.50 10.08
CA PHE A 111 10.88 4.52 9.69
C PHE A 111 11.56 5.88 9.52
N ILE A 112 11.53 6.41 8.31
CA ILE A 112 12.20 7.66 7.94
C ILE A 112 11.13 8.71 7.67
N TRP A 113 11.09 9.75 8.49
CA TRP A 113 10.17 10.86 8.29
C TRP A 113 10.72 11.85 7.28
N ALA A 114 9.94 12.16 6.25
CA ALA A 114 10.32 13.12 5.23
C ALA A 114 10.62 14.49 5.86
N SER A 115 9.81 14.92 6.83
CA SER A 115 10.01 16.19 7.53
C SER A 115 11.36 16.25 8.27
N ASP A 116 11.79 15.17 8.91
CA ASP A 116 13.06 15.10 9.65
C ASP A 116 14.25 15.15 8.69
N VAL A 117 14.12 14.59 7.49
CA VAL A 117 15.15 14.63 6.45
C VAL A 117 15.22 16.00 5.78
N ILE A 118 14.07 16.51 5.35
CA ILE A 118 13.94 17.72 4.50
C ILE A 118 14.16 19.01 5.27
N ASN A 119 13.87 19.02 6.58
CA ASN A 119 14.15 20.16 7.46
C ASN A 119 15.38 19.94 8.35
N GLY A 120 16.07 18.80 8.21
CA GLY A 120 17.15 18.40 9.10
C GLY A 120 18.53 18.41 8.44
N PRO A 121 19.49 17.65 9.00
CA PRO A 121 20.89 17.69 8.53
C PRO A 121 21.08 17.25 7.07
N ARG A 122 20.18 16.42 6.54
CA ARG A 122 20.25 15.89 5.16
C ARG A 122 19.55 16.77 4.13
N THR A 123 19.05 17.95 4.51
CA THR A 123 18.43 18.93 3.59
C THR A 123 19.33 19.26 2.40
N ALA A 124 20.63 19.45 2.66
CA ALA A 124 21.63 19.78 1.63
C ALA A 124 21.99 18.61 0.71
N GLU A 125 21.59 17.38 1.04
CA GLU A 125 21.69 16.20 0.16
C GLU A 125 20.40 16.01 -0.64
N TYR A 126 19.24 16.20 0.01
CA TYR A 126 17.93 15.95 -0.59
C TYR A 126 17.58 16.91 -1.73
N TRP A 127 17.62 18.23 -1.51
CA TRP A 127 17.17 19.19 -2.53
C TRP A 127 18.01 19.17 -3.81
N PRO A 128 19.36 19.02 -3.76
CA PRO A 128 20.15 18.83 -4.97
C PRO A 128 19.74 17.57 -5.75
N LEU A 129 19.39 16.47 -5.09
CA LEU A 129 18.86 15.27 -5.77
C LEU A 129 17.53 15.56 -6.45
N VAL A 130 16.60 16.23 -5.76
CA VAL A 130 15.30 16.63 -6.36
C VAL A 130 15.51 17.46 -7.62
N LEU A 131 16.40 18.46 -7.55
CA LEU A 131 16.68 19.35 -8.68
C LEU A 131 17.44 18.64 -9.81
N ASP A 132 18.35 17.72 -9.50
CA ASP A 132 19.04 16.94 -10.54
C ASP A 132 18.07 16.01 -11.28
N VAL A 133 17.13 15.37 -10.58
CA VAL A 133 16.05 14.60 -11.22
C VAL A 133 15.18 15.52 -12.08
N ALA A 134 14.70 16.63 -11.53
CA ALA A 134 13.83 17.57 -12.23
C ALA A 134 14.47 18.15 -13.51
N ARG A 135 15.79 18.43 -13.49
CA ARG A 135 16.51 18.93 -14.68
C ARG A 135 16.65 17.88 -15.79
N ARG A 136 16.56 16.59 -15.44
CA ARG A 136 16.78 15.45 -16.36
C ARG A 136 15.49 14.75 -16.79
N CYS A 137 14.36 15.12 -16.20
CA CYS A 137 13.04 14.65 -16.59
C CYS A 137 12.29 15.75 -17.34
N ASP A 138 11.81 15.45 -18.55
CA ASP A 138 10.96 16.37 -19.29
C ASP A 138 9.57 16.53 -18.63
N LEU A 139 8.94 17.67 -18.88
CA LEU A 139 7.62 18.00 -18.32
C LEU A 139 6.53 16.95 -18.67
N PRO A 140 6.43 16.46 -19.92
CA PRO A 140 5.48 15.39 -20.25
C PRO A 140 5.63 14.14 -19.38
N ARG A 141 6.86 13.75 -19.03
CA ARG A 141 7.10 12.61 -18.16
C ARG A 141 6.60 12.86 -16.74
N VAL A 142 6.88 14.04 -16.20
CA VAL A 142 6.39 14.43 -14.87
C VAL A 142 4.86 14.43 -14.83
N LEU A 143 4.21 15.00 -15.84
CA LEU A 143 2.75 15.01 -15.96
C LEU A 143 2.17 13.60 -16.05
N SER A 144 2.80 12.70 -16.82
CA SER A 144 2.38 11.29 -16.89
C SER A 144 2.42 10.59 -15.52
N CYS A 145 3.38 10.95 -14.65
CA CYS A 145 3.47 10.40 -13.29
C CYS A 145 2.32 10.85 -12.39
N LEU A 146 1.71 12.00 -12.71
CA LEU A 146 0.51 12.51 -12.04
C LEU A 146 -0.78 11.92 -12.62
N GLY A 147 -0.69 11.09 -13.66
CA GLY A 147 -1.84 10.54 -14.39
C GLY A 147 -2.45 11.53 -15.38
N LEU A 148 -1.76 12.63 -15.65
CA LEU A 148 -2.21 13.68 -16.56
C LEU A 148 -1.65 13.41 -17.97
N SER A 149 -2.49 13.52 -18.99
CA SER A 149 -2.15 13.28 -20.40
C SER A 149 -2.13 14.60 -21.19
N GLU A 150 -2.13 14.52 -22.53
CA GLU A 150 -1.91 15.61 -23.49
C GLU A 150 -2.87 16.82 -23.36
N ASN A 151 -3.91 16.75 -22.51
CA ASN A 151 -4.89 17.83 -22.29
C ASN A 151 -4.75 18.56 -20.93
N TRP A 152 -3.60 18.44 -20.26
CA TRP A 152 -3.33 19.11 -18.98
C TRP A 152 -3.43 20.64 -19.03
N GLU A 153 -3.40 21.25 -20.22
CA GLU A 153 -3.50 22.71 -20.41
C GLU A 153 -4.85 23.30 -19.96
N GLU A 154 -5.90 22.46 -19.90
CA GLU A 154 -7.22 22.85 -19.40
C GLU A 154 -7.35 22.69 -17.86
N GLU A 155 -6.38 22.03 -17.22
CA GLU A 155 -6.37 21.78 -15.78
C GLU A 155 -5.48 22.77 -15.03
N THR A 156 -6.00 23.35 -13.94
CA THR A 156 -5.18 24.17 -13.04
C THR A 156 -4.46 23.25 -12.05
N ILE A 157 -3.18 22.98 -12.33
CA ILE A 157 -2.34 22.10 -11.49
C ILE A 157 -1.40 22.96 -10.65
N PRO A 158 -1.43 22.86 -9.31
CA PRO A 158 -0.45 23.53 -8.46
C PRO A 158 0.98 23.11 -8.82
N SER A 159 1.91 24.05 -8.98
CA SER A 159 3.29 23.73 -9.37
C SER A 159 4.01 22.82 -8.37
N SER A 160 3.55 22.75 -7.12
CA SER A 160 4.02 21.79 -6.12
C SER A 160 3.79 20.34 -6.54
N GLU A 161 2.74 20.04 -7.30
CA GLU A 161 2.46 18.70 -7.82
C GLU A 161 3.51 18.26 -8.85
N LEU A 162 4.06 19.19 -9.63
CA LEU A 162 5.13 18.89 -10.60
C LEU A 162 6.43 18.44 -9.92
N LEU A 163 6.68 18.91 -8.69
CA LEU A 163 7.86 18.50 -7.92
C LEU A 163 7.69 17.12 -7.29
N TYR A 164 6.46 16.64 -7.11
CA TYR A 164 6.18 15.42 -6.36
C TYR A 164 6.87 14.16 -6.92
N PRO A 165 6.80 13.86 -8.23
CA PRO A 165 7.52 12.70 -8.78
C PRO A 165 9.03 12.80 -8.56
N CYS A 166 9.60 14.01 -8.70
CA CYS A 166 11.02 14.25 -8.50
C CYS A 166 11.43 14.04 -7.04
N MET A 167 10.60 14.48 -6.10
CA MET A 167 10.76 14.27 -4.66
C MET A 167 10.67 12.78 -4.28
N GLN A 168 9.72 12.05 -4.86
CA GLN A 168 9.58 10.62 -4.64
C GLN A 168 10.83 9.88 -5.13
N CYS A 169 11.33 10.21 -6.33
CA CYS A 169 12.58 9.69 -6.88
C CYS A 169 13.78 9.97 -5.96
N ALA A 170 13.93 11.22 -5.50
CA ALA A 170 15.00 11.62 -4.59
C ALA A 170 14.98 10.83 -3.27
N SER A 171 13.79 10.53 -2.72
CA SER A 171 13.68 9.73 -1.50
C SER A 171 14.23 8.29 -1.66
N MET A 172 14.05 7.68 -2.83
CA MET A 172 14.59 6.35 -3.14
C MET A 172 16.12 6.37 -3.25
N PHE A 173 16.68 7.38 -3.91
CA PHE A 173 18.13 7.52 -4.02
C PHE A 173 18.79 7.87 -2.69
N LEU A 174 18.16 8.75 -1.91
CA LEU A 174 18.66 9.17 -0.61
C LEU A 174 18.73 8.00 0.40
N THR A 175 17.79 7.06 0.29
CA THR A 175 17.76 5.83 1.11
C THR A 175 18.69 4.74 0.59
N LYS A 176 19.29 4.94 -0.59
CA LYS A 176 20.15 3.97 -1.29
C LYS A 176 19.45 2.62 -1.45
N ALA A 177 18.17 2.68 -1.84
CA ALA A 177 17.35 1.50 -2.02
C ALA A 177 17.92 0.61 -3.13
N HIS A 178 18.03 -0.69 -2.83
CA HIS A 178 18.33 -1.72 -3.82
C HIS A 178 17.04 -2.23 -4.47
N ILE A 179 15.98 -2.32 -3.67
CA ILE A 179 14.67 -2.84 -4.08
C ILE A 179 13.61 -1.81 -3.66
N CYS A 180 12.77 -1.35 -4.59
CA CYS A 180 11.65 -0.45 -4.32
C CYS A 180 10.33 -1.20 -4.45
N LEU A 181 9.54 -1.17 -3.38
CA LEU A 181 8.17 -1.68 -3.36
C LEU A 181 7.22 -0.57 -3.79
N LEU A 182 6.51 -0.78 -4.89
CA LEU A 182 5.52 0.17 -5.40
C LEU A 182 4.22 -0.54 -5.79
N GLY A 183 3.10 0.17 -5.81
CA GLY A 183 1.87 -0.34 -6.39
C GLY A 183 1.98 -0.39 -7.92
N ALA A 184 1.28 -1.33 -8.55
CA ALA A 184 1.24 -1.43 -10.01
C ALA A 184 0.70 -0.15 -10.70
N ASP A 185 -0.03 0.70 -9.96
CA ASP A 185 -0.50 2.02 -10.40
C ASP A 185 0.63 3.05 -10.60
N LYS A 186 1.83 2.79 -10.05
CA LYS A 186 3.01 3.68 -10.13
C LYS A 186 3.92 3.39 -11.32
N HIS A 187 3.42 2.72 -12.37
CA HIS A 187 4.20 2.38 -13.56
C HIS A 187 4.93 3.58 -14.20
N ASN A 188 4.28 4.74 -14.28
CA ASN A 188 4.91 5.94 -14.88
C ASN A 188 6.08 6.46 -14.04
N VAL A 189 6.00 6.36 -12.71
CA VAL A 189 7.11 6.70 -11.80
C VAL A 189 8.26 5.71 -11.96
N ILE A 190 7.96 4.41 -12.06
CA ILE A 190 8.95 3.36 -12.32
C ILE A 190 9.71 3.65 -13.63
N ASN A 191 8.98 3.97 -14.71
CA ASN A 191 9.58 4.30 -16.00
C ASN A 191 10.43 5.58 -15.93
N MET A 192 9.94 6.62 -15.24
CA MET A 192 10.69 7.86 -15.06
C MET A 192 12.03 7.62 -14.37
N ILE A 193 12.04 6.84 -13.28
CA ILE A 193 13.25 6.50 -12.54
C ILE A 193 14.17 5.60 -13.38
N GLY A 194 13.61 4.59 -14.05
CA GLY A 194 14.35 3.70 -14.92
C GLY A 194 15.11 4.44 -16.02
N ASN A 195 14.45 5.40 -16.68
CA ASN A 195 15.08 6.25 -17.70
C ASN A 195 16.18 7.14 -17.10
N TYR A 196 15.89 7.81 -15.97
CA TYR A 196 16.89 8.62 -15.26
C TYR A 196 18.15 7.79 -14.94
N CYS A 197 17.99 6.59 -14.39
CA CYS A 197 19.12 5.74 -14.05
C CYS A 197 19.87 5.25 -15.29
N ASN A 198 19.16 4.81 -16.33
CA ASN A 198 19.82 4.32 -17.56
C ASN A 198 20.69 5.38 -18.24
N ASP A 199 20.24 6.63 -18.25
CA ASP A 199 20.93 7.71 -18.94
C ASP A 199 22.06 8.34 -18.10
N PHE A 200 21.94 8.31 -16.76
CA PHE A 200 22.78 9.14 -15.90
C PHE A 200 23.42 8.42 -14.70
N ASP A 201 22.83 7.35 -14.19
CA ASP A 201 23.33 6.65 -13.00
C ASP A 201 22.84 5.20 -12.94
N LYS A 202 23.38 4.37 -13.84
CA LYS A 202 22.93 2.98 -14.03
C LYS A 202 23.18 2.12 -12.80
N GLU A 203 24.25 2.40 -12.06
CA GLU A 203 24.62 1.66 -10.85
C GLU A 203 23.62 1.88 -9.70
N ARG A 204 22.96 3.05 -9.65
CA ARG A 204 21.93 3.36 -8.65
C ARG A 204 20.54 2.87 -8.99
N ARG A 205 20.33 2.18 -10.11
CA ARG A 205 19.00 1.70 -10.51
C ARG A 205 18.49 0.66 -9.51
N PRO A 206 17.39 0.91 -8.77
CA PRO A 206 16.77 -0.11 -7.94
C PRO A 206 16.01 -1.12 -8.81
N VAL A 207 15.76 -2.30 -8.27
CA VAL A 207 14.75 -3.23 -8.80
C VAL A 207 13.39 -2.86 -8.23
N PHE A 208 12.37 -2.81 -9.07
CA PHE A 208 11.00 -2.54 -8.68
C PHE A 208 10.20 -3.82 -8.54
N LEU A 209 9.67 -4.04 -7.34
CA LEU A 209 8.74 -5.12 -7.04
C LEU A 209 7.34 -4.51 -6.89
N SER A 210 6.43 -4.86 -7.81
CA SER A 210 5.11 -4.26 -7.87
C SER A 210 4.00 -5.22 -7.40
N ASN A 211 3.26 -4.76 -6.40
CA ASN A 211 2.12 -5.50 -5.87
C ASN A 211 0.84 -5.19 -6.64
N SER A 212 0.01 -6.23 -6.81
CA SER A 212 -1.37 -6.04 -7.26
C SER A 212 -2.13 -5.23 -6.23
N MET A 213 -2.87 -4.22 -6.68
CA MET A 213 -3.72 -3.42 -5.82
C MET A 213 -4.90 -4.27 -5.36
N LEU A 214 -5.21 -4.24 -4.05
CA LEU A 214 -6.50 -4.72 -3.57
C LEU A 214 -7.58 -3.83 -4.20
N PRO A 215 -8.50 -4.39 -5.02
CA PRO A 215 -9.50 -3.58 -5.69
C PRO A 215 -10.52 -3.05 -4.68
N SER A 216 -11.18 -1.96 -5.08
CA SER A 216 -12.36 -1.43 -4.40
C SER A 216 -13.41 -2.53 -4.20
N LEU A 217 -14.14 -2.48 -3.09
CA LEU A 217 -15.28 -3.36 -2.86
C LEU A 217 -16.43 -3.08 -3.84
N GLU A 218 -16.48 -1.91 -4.45
CA GLU A 218 -17.51 -1.55 -5.44
C GLU A 218 -17.14 -2.04 -6.86
N ARG A 219 -18.17 -2.29 -7.69
CA ARG A 219 -17.96 -2.63 -9.10
C ARG A 219 -17.49 -1.39 -9.86
N LEU A 220 -16.25 -1.40 -10.32
CA LEU A 220 -15.71 -0.30 -11.13
C LEU A 220 -15.80 -0.64 -12.62
N GLN A 221 -16.41 0.25 -13.39
CA GLN A 221 -16.63 0.07 -14.82
C GLN A 221 -15.38 0.36 -15.67
N SER A 222 -14.38 1.09 -15.13
CA SER A 222 -13.13 1.44 -15.80
C SER A 222 -11.91 1.46 -14.86
N LEU A 223 -10.70 1.44 -15.44
CA LEU A 223 -9.44 1.62 -14.71
C LEU A 223 -9.26 3.07 -14.22
N GLU A 224 -9.81 4.07 -14.93
CA GLU A 224 -9.83 5.45 -14.46
C GLU A 224 -10.62 5.59 -13.15
N ALA A 225 -11.78 4.93 -13.04
CA ALA A 225 -12.59 4.92 -11.82
C ALA A 225 -11.88 4.22 -10.63
N GLN A 226 -10.96 3.28 -10.90
CA GLN A 226 -10.09 2.67 -9.87
C GLN A 226 -9.04 3.65 -9.33
N LYS A 227 -8.48 4.51 -10.19
CA LYS A 227 -7.48 5.51 -9.79
C LYS A 227 -8.11 6.69 -9.04
N GLU A 228 -9.25 7.19 -9.53
CA GLU A 228 -9.97 8.34 -8.94
C GLU A 228 -10.55 8.05 -7.54
N MET A 229 -11.07 6.84 -7.31
CA MET A 229 -11.83 6.53 -6.09
C MET A 229 -11.03 5.95 -4.92
N SER A 230 -9.69 5.92 -5.02
CA SER A 230 -8.85 5.86 -3.81
C SER A 230 -9.16 7.00 -2.82
N ARG A 231 -9.97 7.99 -3.22
CA ARG A 231 -10.33 9.20 -2.48
C ARG A 231 -11.81 9.32 -2.03
N SER A 232 -12.77 8.48 -2.46
CA SER A 232 -14.16 9.00 -2.59
C SER A 232 -15.34 8.27 -1.94
N SER A 233 -15.22 7.04 -1.42
CA SER A 233 -16.33 6.39 -0.68
C SER A 233 -15.83 5.62 0.54
N PRO A 234 -16.20 6.01 1.78
CA PRO A 234 -15.83 5.27 2.99
C PRO A 234 -16.33 3.82 3.00
N ASP A 235 -17.37 3.49 2.21
CA ASP A 235 -17.97 2.16 2.13
C ASP A 235 -17.29 1.26 1.07
N SER A 236 -16.48 1.84 0.16
CA SER A 236 -15.79 1.09 -0.89
C SER A 236 -14.46 0.45 -0.45
N CYS A 237 -14.01 0.73 0.78
CA CYS A 237 -12.75 0.27 1.33
C CYS A 237 -12.88 -0.22 2.78
N LEU A 238 -12.19 -1.31 3.12
CA LEU A 238 -12.04 -1.77 4.50
C LEU A 238 -10.84 -1.08 5.15
N PHE A 239 -11.03 -0.58 6.37
CA PHE A 239 -9.98 0.09 7.15
C PHE A 239 -9.58 -0.73 8.37
N MET A 240 -8.36 -0.50 8.84
CA MET A 240 -7.78 -1.20 9.99
C MET A 240 -8.52 -0.91 11.31
N ASP A 241 -9.26 0.20 11.40
CA ASP A 241 -10.05 0.61 12.56
C ASP A 241 -11.57 0.44 12.38
N ASP A 242 -12.02 -0.31 11.36
CA ASP A 242 -13.44 -0.64 11.20
C ASP A 242 -13.92 -1.57 12.33
N GLU A 243 -15.09 -1.28 12.90
CA GLU A 243 -15.75 -2.17 13.86
C GLU A 243 -16.40 -3.36 13.13
N GLU A 244 -16.78 -4.41 13.86
CA GLU A 244 -17.34 -5.62 13.26
C GLU A 244 -18.54 -5.37 12.35
N LYS A 245 -19.42 -4.45 12.78
CA LYS A 245 -20.59 -4.03 12.02
C LYS A 245 -20.23 -3.31 10.71
N ASP A 246 -19.13 -2.56 10.69
CA ASP A 246 -18.70 -1.78 9.53
C ASP A 246 -18.10 -2.73 8.49
N VAL A 247 -17.27 -3.69 8.93
CA VAL A 247 -16.76 -4.78 8.08
C VAL A 247 -17.90 -5.55 7.44
N LYS A 248 -18.91 -5.96 8.24
CA LYS A 248 -20.09 -6.68 7.76
C LYS A 248 -20.87 -5.87 6.73
N LYS A 249 -21.12 -4.58 7.00
CA LYS A 249 -21.83 -3.68 6.09
C LYS A 249 -21.12 -3.60 4.75
N LYS A 250 -19.81 -3.34 4.76
CA LYS A 250 -18.98 -3.13 3.57
C LYS A 250 -18.85 -4.39 2.72
N ILE A 251 -18.55 -5.54 3.33
CA ILE A 251 -18.44 -6.81 2.61
C ILE A 251 -19.79 -7.25 2.04
N ASN A 252 -20.90 -7.02 2.76
CA ASN A 252 -22.24 -7.29 2.22
C ASN A 252 -22.55 -6.41 0.99
N GLY A 253 -22.13 -5.14 1.01
CA GLY A 253 -22.26 -4.20 -0.11
C GLY A 253 -21.29 -4.46 -1.28
N ALA A 254 -20.25 -5.28 -1.07
CA ALA A 254 -19.22 -5.50 -2.08
C ALA A 254 -19.77 -6.18 -3.34
N PHE A 255 -19.20 -5.86 -4.51
CA PHE A 255 -19.48 -6.58 -5.73
C PHE A 255 -18.95 -8.02 -5.65
N CYS A 256 -19.80 -8.99 -5.99
CA CYS A 256 -19.46 -10.41 -5.95
C CYS A 256 -20.37 -11.16 -6.92
N ALA A 257 -20.07 -11.10 -8.22
CA ALA A 257 -20.87 -11.77 -9.24
C ALA A 257 -20.71 -13.29 -9.17
N GLU A 258 -21.82 -14.02 -9.29
CA GLU A 258 -21.83 -15.49 -9.30
C GLU A 258 -20.94 -16.05 -10.39
N LYS A 259 -20.11 -17.05 -10.05
CA LYS A 259 -19.22 -17.79 -10.97
C LYS A 259 -18.17 -16.95 -11.70
N VAL A 260 -18.05 -15.66 -11.39
CA VAL A 260 -17.07 -14.75 -11.98
C VAL A 260 -15.91 -14.53 -11.02
N LEU A 261 -14.71 -14.94 -11.44
CA LEU A 261 -13.47 -14.75 -10.69
C LEU A 261 -12.81 -13.40 -11.00
N GLU A 262 -12.89 -12.97 -12.26
CA GLU A 262 -12.21 -11.76 -12.72
C GLU A 262 -12.89 -10.50 -12.16
N LYS A 263 -12.09 -9.55 -11.65
CA LYS A 263 -12.57 -8.29 -11.07
C LYS A 263 -13.66 -8.52 -10.00
N ASN A 264 -13.46 -9.54 -9.17
CA ASN A 264 -14.32 -9.88 -8.05
C ASN A 264 -13.62 -9.54 -6.73
N PRO A 265 -13.94 -8.40 -6.10
CA PRO A 265 -13.29 -7.94 -4.86
C PRO A 265 -13.37 -8.94 -3.71
N CYS A 266 -14.42 -9.76 -3.64
CA CYS A 266 -14.52 -10.81 -2.62
C CYS A 266 -13.50 -11.93 -2.85
N MET A 267 -13.25 -12.32 -4.10
CA MET A 267 -12.21 -13.29 -4.44
C MET A 267 -10.81 -12.72 -4.20
N ASP A 268 -10.59 -11.45 -4.53
CA ASP A 268 -9.32 -10.77 -4.27
C ASP A 268 -9.06 -10.61 -2.76
N LEU A 269 -10.10 -10.31 -1.97
CA LEU A 269 -10.02 -10.27 -0.51
C LEU A 269 -9.68 -11.65 0.08
N ALA A 270 -10.29 -12.72 -0.45
CA ALA A 270 -9.94 -14.08 -0.05
C ALA A 270 -8.46 -14.35 -0.30
N LYS A 271 -8.02 -14.12 -1.55
CA LYS A 271 -6.67 -14.42 -2.05
C LYS A 271 -5.57 -13.62 -1.36
N LEU A 272 -5.76 -12.30 -1.22
CA LEU A 272 -4.70 -11.39 -0.79
C LEU A 272 -4.68 -11.15 0.73
N ILE A 273 -5.79 -11.43 1.43
CA ILE A 273 -5.90 -11.19 2.88
C ILE A 273 -6.25 -12.47 3.62
N VAL A 274 -7.37 -13.12 3.31
CA VAL A 274 -7.84 -14.22 4.18
C VAL A 274 -6.93 -15.43 4.13
N PHE A 275 -6.56 -15.95 2.96
CA PHE A 275 -5.67 -17.11 2.87
C PHE A 275 -4.28 -16.83 3.48
N PRO A 276 -3.61 -15.69 3.19
CA PRO A 276 -2.31 -15.40 3.79
C PRO A 276 -2.32 -15.29 5.33
N TRP A 277 -3.43 -14.84 5.93
CA TRP A 277 -3.53 -14.67 7.39
C TRP A 277 -4.11 -15.87 8.12
N CYS A 278 -5.16 -16.49 7.57
CA CYS A 278 -5.90 -17.58 8.19
C CYS A 278 -5.43 -18.97 7.73
N ARG A 279 -4.71 -19.07 6.60
CA ARG A 279 -4.34 -20.31 5.88
C ARG A 279 -5.50 -21.12 5.31
N GLU A 280 -6.70 -20.91 5.82
CA GLU A 280 -7.92 -21.55 5.36
C GLU A 280 -9.11 -20.58 5.40
N LEU A 281 -10.14 -20.91 4.64
CA LEU A 281 -11.44 -20.24 4.65
C LEU A 281 -12.54 -21.28 4.81
N THR A 282 -13.31 -21.18 5.89
CA THR A 282 -14.44 -22.06 6.15
C THR A 282 -15.74 -21.37 5.74
N ILE A 283 -16.45 -21.96 4.78
CA ILE A 283 -17.75 -21.49 4.28
C ILE A 283 -18.83 -22.40 4.83
N LYS A 284 -19.85 -21.79 5.44
CA LYS A 284 -21.07 -22.47 5.91
C LYS A 284 -22.19 -22.12 4.93
N PRO A 285 -22.53 -23.02 3.99
CA PRO A 285 -23.63 -22.80 3.08
C PRO A 285 -24.93 -22.60 3.84
N ARG A 286 -25.87 -21.85 3.25
CA ARG A 286 -27.26 -21.81 3.76
C ARG A 286 -28.04 -23.09 3.45
N SER A 287 -27.56 -23.90 2.51
CA SER A 287 -28.10 -25.22 2.17
C SER A 287 -27.67 -26.29 3.19
N ASP A 288 -28.34 -27.44 3.18
CA ASP A 288 -27.98 -28.62 3.98
C ASP A 288 -26.67 -29.31 3.49
N GLU A 289 -25.93 -28.71 2.56
CA GLU A 289 -24.74 -29.26 1.91
C GLU A 289 -23.50 -29.31 2.85
N GLY A 290 -23.64 -28.81 4.08
CA GLY A 290 -22.62 -28.92 5.12
C GLY A 290 -21.49 -27.90 5.01
N THR A 291 -20.77 -27.71 6.11
CA THR A 291 -19.64 -26.75 6.17
C THR A 291 -18.47 -27.25 5.32
N LYS A 292 -17.92 -26.39 4.46
CA LYS A 292 -16.75 -26.69 3.63
C LYS A 292 -15.57 -25.78 3.98
N THR A 293 -14.40 -26.36 4.17
CA THR A 293 -13.16 -25.63 4.45
C THR A 293 -12.23 -25.71 3.25
N PHE A 294 -11.78 -24.54 2.79
CA PHE A 294 -10.84 -24.39 1.68
C PHE A 294 -9.46 -24.06 2.24
N THR A 295 -8.43 -24.78 1.83
CA THR A 295 -7.03 -24.55 2.22
C THR A 295 -6.20 -23.88 1.13
N SER A 296 -6.77 -23.68 -0.06
CA SER A 296 -6.12 -23.01 -1.18
C SER A 296 -7.10 -22.10 -1.93
N VAL A 297 -6.57 -21.08 -2.60
CA VAL A 297 -7.35 -20.15 -3.44
C VAL A 297 -7.87 -20.87 -4.68
N GLU A 298 -7.11 -21.84 -5.17
CA GLU A 298 -7.39 -22.66 -6.33
C GLU A 298 -8.65 -23.51 -6.10
N ASP A 299 -8.75 -24.17 -4.94
CA ASP A 299 -9.93 -24.96 -4.57
C ASP A 299 -11.18 -24.07 -4.47
N LEU A 300 -11.05 -22.91 -3.81
CA LEU A 300 -12.15 -21.96 -3.71
C LEU A 300 -12.58 -21.44 -5.09
N SER A 301 -11.62 -21.14 -5.96
CA SER A 301 -11.87 -20.61 -7.30
C SER A 301 -12.59 -21.63 -8.19
N SER A 302 -12.17 -22.90 -8.12
CA SER A 302 -12.82 -24.00 -8.84
C SER A 302 -14.29 -24.12 -8.43
N ASP A 303 -14.55 -24.22 -7.13
CA ASP A 303 -15.92 -24.33 -6.59
C ASP A 303 -16.79 -23.11 -6.86
N TYR A 304 -16.24 -21.91 -6.74
CA TYR A 304 -16.96 -20.67 -7.00
C TYR A 304 -17.35 -20.57 -8.48
N SER A 305 -16.44 -20.91 -9.40
CA SER A 305 -16.71 -20.91 -10.84
C SER A 305 -17.72 -22.00 -11.27
N ALA A 306 -17.73 -23.14 -10.58
CA ALA A 306 -18.74 -24.18 -10.77
C ALA A 306 -20.14 -23.74 -10.26
N GLY A 307 -20.18 -22.82 -9.30
CA GLY A 307 -21.40 -22.37 -8.64
C GLY A 307 -21.75 -23.15 -7.37
N SER A 308 -20.82 -23.96 -6.86
CA SER A 308 -20.96 -24.69 -5.59
C SER A 308 -20.84 -23.76 -4.38
N VAL A 309 -20.20 -22.60 -4.54
CA VAL A 309 -20.15 -21.55 -3.50
C VAL A 309 -20.99 -20.37 -3.94
N HIS A 310 -22.04 -20.08 -3.17
CA HIS A 310 -22.88 -18.91 -3.40
C HIS A 310 -22.20 -17.62 -2.89
N PRO A 311 -22.32 -16.47 -3.59
CA PRO A 311 -21.69 -15.21 -3.19
C PRO A 311 -22.03 -14.75 -1.77
N GLY A 312 -23.28 -14.97 -1.35
CA GLY A 312 -23.73 -14.63 0.00
C GLY A 312 -23.00 -15.41 1.09
N ASP A 313 -22.66 -16.68 0.84
CA ASP A 313 -21.98 -17.53 1.80
C ASP A 313 -20.49 -17.20 1.85
N LEU A 314 -19.88 -16.92 0.69
CA LEU A 314 -18.52 -16.36 0.60
C LEU A 314 -18.41 -15.05 1.40
N LYS A 315 -19.33 -14.10 1.20
CA LYS A 315 -19.34 -12.82 1.93
C LYS A 315 -19.43 -12.98 3.45
N ASN A 316 -20.25 -13.93 3.93
CA ASN A 316 -20.36 -14.21 5.36
C ASN A 316 -19.03 -14.76 5.91
N ALA A 317 -18.44 -15.74 5.22
CA ALA A 317 -17.16 -16.33 5.62
C ALA A 317 -16.00 -15.32 5.60
N LEU A 318 -15.97 -14.43 4.60
CA LEU A 318 -15.02 -13.32 4.53
C LEU A 318 -15.22 -12.33 5.69
N THR A 319 -16.47 -12.01 6.03
CA THR A 319 -16.77 -11.12 7.16
C THR A 319 -16.26 -11.68 8.47
N GLU A 320 -16.51 -12.96 8.75
CA GLU A 320 -16.00 -13.64 9.95
C GLU A 320 -14.47 -13.64 9.98
N SER A 321 -13.83 -13.99 8.86
CA SER A 321 -12.37 -14.08 8.75
C SER A 321 -11.70 -12.71 8.91
N VAL A 322 -12.18 -11.68 8.23
CA VAL A 322 -11.62 -10.32 8.34
C VAL A 322 -11.80 -9.77 9.75
N ASN A 323 -12.95 -10.00 10.39
CA ASN A 323 -13.13 -9.60 11.79
C ASN A 323 -12.17 -10.29 12.74
N LYS A 324 -11.93 -11.59 12.54
CA LYS A 324 -10.92 -12.34 13.31
C LYS A 324 -9.51 -11.76 13.11
N ILE A 325 -9.15 -11.40 11.89
CA ILE A 325 -7.83 -10.80 11.58
C ILE A 325 -7.68 -9.41 12.21
N LEU A 326 -8.74 -8.59 12.20
CA LEU A 326 -8.70 -7.24 12.78
C LEU A 326 -8.82 -7.23 14.31
N GLN A 327 -9.26 -8.32 14.93
CA GLN A 327 -9.52 -8.35 16.37
C GLN A 327 -8.30 -8.02 17.24
N PRO A 328 -7.09 -8.57 17.01
CA PRO A 328 -5.91 -8.20 17.79
C PRO A 328 -5.57 -6.71 17.71
N ILE A 329 -5.82 -6.08 16.56
CA ILE A 329 -5.61 -4.64 16.36
C ILE A 329 -6.63 -3.86 17.19
N ARG A 330 -7.92 -4.23 17.13
CA ARG A 330 -8.97 -3.60 17.95
C ARG A 330 -8.67 -3.72 19.44
N ASP A 331 -8.23 -4.89 19.88
CA ASP A 331 -7.90 -5.15 21.28
C ASP A 331 -6.69 -4.32 21.73
N HIS A 332 -5.66 -4.19 20.89
CA HIS A 332 -4.49 -3.33 21.15
C HIS A 332 -4.90 -1.87 21.39
N PHE A 333 -5.72 -1.30 20.52
CA PHE A 333 -6.19 0.09 20.64
C PHE A 333 -7.21 0.31 21.76
N LYS A 334 -7.80 -0.76 22.32
CA LYS A 334 -8.64 -0.69 23.53
C LYS A 334 -7.82 -0.79 24.81
N ALA A 335 -6.83 -1.66 24.85
CA ALA A 335 -6.04 -1.98 26.04
C ALA A 335 -4.86 -1.02 26.26
N ASN A 336 -4.22 -0.54 25.19
CA ASN A 336 -3.07 0.36 25.28
C ASN A 336 -3.53 1.83 25.29
N SER A 337 -3.33 2.52 26.41
CA SER A 337 -3.76 3.92 26.60
C SER A 337 -3.14 4.88 25.60
N LYS A 338 -1.85 4.70 25.27
CA LYS A 338 -1.15 5.51 24.27
C LYS A 338 -1.74 5.28 22.88
N ALA A 339 -1.88 4.02 22.46
CA ALA A 339 -2.48 3.69 21.16
C ALA A 339 -3.91 4.25 21.04
N LYS A 340 -4.72 4.11 22.09
CA LYS A 340 -6.08 4.67 22.17
C LYS A 340 -6.09 6.19 21.98
N GLU A 341 -5.20 6.90 22.65
CA GLU A 341 -5.06 8.35 22.50
C GLU A 341 -4.64 8.72 21.07
N LEU A 342 -3.68 8.00 20.47
CA LEU A 342 -3.29 8.21 19.08
C LEU A 342 -4.46 8.02 18.11
N LEU A 343 -5.27 6.97 18.28
CA LEU A 343 -6.44 6.71 17.44
C LEU A 343 -7.47 7.86 17.54
N LEU A 344 -7.73 8.35 18.75
CA LEU A 344 -8.63 9.50 18.96
C LEU A 344 -8.10 10.76 18.29
N LYS A 345 -6.81 11.08 18.48
CA LYS A 345 -6.17 12.23 17.83
C LYS A 345 -6.22 12.09 16.31
N MET A 346 -5.86 10.91 15.78
CA MET A 346 -5.90 10.64 14.35
C MET A 346 -7.30 10.85 13.77
N LYS A 347 -8.38 10.36 14.43
CA LYS A 347 -9.75 10.56 13.95
C LYS A 347 -10.14 12.04 13.87
N VAL A 348 -9.75 12.85 14.87
CA VAL A 348 -9.93 14.31 14.85
C VAL A 348 -9.07 14.98 13.77
N CYS A 349 -7.87 14.46 13.53
CA CYS A 349 -6.99 15.01 12.52
C CYS A 349 -7.56 14.82 11.11
N LEU A 350 -8.00 13.60 10.81
CA LEU A 350 -8.50 13.25 9.50
C LEU A 350 -9.81 13.96 9.15
N SER A 351 -10.72 14.16 10.11
CA SER A 351 -11.96 14.90 9.84
C SER A 351 -11.67 16.32 9.32
N VAL A 352 -10.61 16.97 9.81
CA VAL A 352 -10.21 18.30 9.35
C VAL A 352 -9.54 18.26 7.96
N LEU A 353 -8.80 17.20 7.67
CA LEU A 353 -8.13 17.01 6.38
C LEU A 353 -9.11 16.71 5.23
N PHE A 354 -10.22 16.03 5.51
CA PHE A 354 -11.25 15.72 4.51
C PHE A 354 -12.22 16.87 4.24
N ASP A 355 -12.35 17.83 5.15
CA ASP A 355 -13.26 18.98 5.02
C ASP A 355 -12.64 20.19 4.33
N SER A 356 -11.33 20.16 4.01
CA SER A 356 -10.70 21.23 3.24
C SER A 356 -10.96 21.00 1.75
N PRO A 357 -11.67 21.90 1.05
CA PRO A 357 -11.68 21.90 -0.41
C PRO A 357 -10.23 21.96 -0.86
N LEU A 358 -9.83 21.10 -1.80
CA LEU A 358 -8.64 21.34 -2.59
C LEU A 358 -8.89 22.70 -3.28
N VAL A 359 -8.34 23.77 -2.71
CA VAL A 359 -8.43 25.13 -3.28
C VAL A 359 -7.53 25.20 -4.50
#